data_AF-A0A954SKU6-F1
#
_entry.id   AF-A0A954SKU6-F1
#
_cell.length_a   1.000
_cell.length_b   1.000
_cell.length_c   1.000
_cell.angle_alpha   90.00
_cell.angle_beta   90.00
_cell.angle_gamma   90.00
#
_symmetry.space_group_name_H-M   'P 1'
#
loop_
_entity.id
_entity.type
_entity.pdbx_description
1 polymer ?
#
loop_
_entity_poly.entity_id
_entity_poly.type
_entity_poly.pdbx_seq_one_letter_code
_entity_poly.pdbx_strand_id
1 'polypeptide(L)'
;MLADSGEKIFHLVRSGGRFAQARLSRWRETADRIAKLADDLTPLNDDDLRRTARDLRWRVKAGLPLKQLLPEAYALTMESARRNLGMVYYPVQLMGGIAL
;
A
#
# COMPACT_ATOMS: atom_id res chain seq x y z
N MET A 1 24.07 -39.83 0.58
CA MET A 1 23.41 -38.88 1.51
C MET A 1 23.55 -37.41 1.10
N LEU A 2 24.41 -37.04 0.13
CA LEU A 2 24.60 -35.63 -0.29
C LEU A 2 23.69 -35.15 -1.45
N ALA A 3 23.03 -36.06 -2.18
CA ALA A 3 22.16 -35.69 -3.32
C ALA A 3 20.80 -35.07 -2.89
N ASP A 4 20.26 -35.48 -1.74
CA ASP A 4 18.95 -35.04 -1.21
C ASP A 4 18.96 -33.59 -0.69
N SER A 5 20.14 -33.05 -0.34
CA SER A 5 20.25 -31.66 0.15
C SER A 5 20.15 -30.61 -0.97
N GLY A 6 20.62 -30.93 -2.18
CA GLY A 6 20.57 -30.02 -3.33
C GLY A 6 19.15 -29.81 -3.88
N GLU A 7 18.36 -30.88 -3.98
CA GLU A 7 16.96 -30.79 -4.38
C GLU A 7 16.12 -30.00 -3.38
N LYS A 8 16.34 -30.22 -2.07
CA LYS A 8 15.65 -29.47 -1.01
C LYS A 8 15.95 -27.98 -1.06
N ILE A 9 17.21 -27.59 -1.29
CA ILE A 9 17.60 -26.18 -1.46
C ILE A 9 16.96 -25.58 -2.71
N PHE A 10 16.99 -26.29 -3.84
CA PHE A 10 16.40 -25.82 -5.09
C PHE A 10 14.88 -25.64 -4.97
N HIS A 11 14.20 -26.56 -4.28
CA HIS A 11 12.77 -26.47 -4.00
C HIS A 11 12.46 -25.34 -3.02
N LEU A 12 13.30 -25.09 -2.00
CA LEU A 12 13.13 -24.00 -1.04
C LEU A 12 13.28 -22.62 -1.72
N VAL A 13 14.27 -22.44 -2.59
CA VAL A 13 14.49 -21.20 -3.36
C VAL A 13 13.33 -20.96 -4.33
N ARG A 14 12.87 -22.00 -5.03
CA ARG A 14 11.70 -21.93 -5.93
C ARG A 14 10.40 -21.63 -5.18
N SER A 15 10.25 -22.19 -3.98
CA SER A 15 9.07 -21.95 -3.12
C SER A 15 9.08 -20.53 -2.56
N GLY A 16 10.23 -20.05 -2.06
CA GLY A 16 10.42 -18.69 -1.56
C GLY A 16 10.16 -17.60 -2.61
N GLY A 17 10.56 -17.84 -3.86
CA GLY A 17 10.29 -16.94 -4.99
C GLY A 17 8.80 -16.73 -5.27
N ARG A 18 7.98 -17.78 -5.13
CA ARG A 18 6.52 -17.70 -5.35
C ARG A 18 5.82 -16.86 -4.28
N PHE A 19 6.25 -16.97 -3.01
CA PHE A 19 5.70 -16.16 -1.93
C PHE A 19 6.10 -14.68 -2.06
N ALA A 20 7.30 -14.39 -2.56
CA ALA A 20 7.69 -13.02 -2.89
C ALA A 20 6.85 -12.44 -4.03
N GLN A 21 6.69 -13.18 -5.14
CA GLN A 21 5.87 -12.76 -6.27
C GLN A 21 4.40 -12.52 -5.90
N ALA A 22 3.80 -13.41 -5.09
CA ALA A 22 2.42 -13.25 -4.65
C ALA A 22 2.23 -12.01 -3.76
N ARG A 23 3.19 -11.70 -2.87
CA ARG A 23 3.16 -10.47 -2.06
C ARG A 23 3.30 -9.22 -2.93
N LEU A 24 4.25 -9.22 -3.87
CA LEU A 24 4.44 -8.12 -4.81
C LEU A 24 3.19 -7.86 -5.64
N SER A 25 2.50 -8.90 -6.11
CA SER A 25 1.22 -8.75 -6.83
C SER A 25 0.17 -8.04 -5.98
N ARG A 26 -0.03 -8.51 -4.74
CA ARG A 26 -1.02 -7.91 -3.82
C ARG A 26 -0.71 -6.45 -3.49
N TRP A 27 0.58 -6.14 -3.28
CA TRP A 27 1.01 -4.77 -3.02
C TRP A 27 0.81 -3.87 -4.23
N ARG A 28 1.06 -4.39 -5.44
CA ARG A 28 0.81 -3.67 -6.69
C ARG A 28 -0.68 -3.37 -6.87
N GLU A 29 -1.54 -4.37 -6.67
CA GLU A 29 -3.00 -4.18 -6.70
C GLU A 29 -3.47 -3.12 -5.69
N THR A 30 -2.89 -3.13 -4.48
CA THR A 30 -3.19 -2.14 -3.45
C THR A 30 -2.68 -0.75 -3.84
N ALA A 31 -1.49 -0.65 -4.44
CA ALA A 31 -0.94 0.60 -4.95
C ALA A 31 -1.82 1.20 -6.07
N ASP A 32 -2.30 0.37 -6.99
CA ASP A 32 -3.23 0.81 -8.05
C ASP A 32 -4.55 1.32 -7.47
N ARG A 33 -5.06 0.66 -6.41
CA ARG A 33 -6.24 1.13 -5.68
C ARG A 33 -5.99 2.47 -4.99
N ILE A 34 -4.84 2.66 -4.37
CA ILE A 34 -4.45 3.92 -3.73
C ILE A 34 -4.43 5.06 -4.77
N ALA A 35 -3.79 4.84 -5.92
CA ALA A 35 -3.69 5.86 -6.96
C ALA A 35 -5.09 6.32 -7.43
N LYS A 36 -6.00 5.38 -7.69
CA LYS A 36 -7.39 5.70 -8.06
C LYS A 36 -8.11 6.50 -6.99
N LEU A 37 -8.01 6.08 -5.72
CA LEU A 37 -8.60 6.81 -4.60
C LEU A 37 -8.00 8.21 -4.45
N ALA A 38 -6.70 8.39 -4.72
CA ALA A 38 -6.07 9.70 -4.64
C ALA A 38 -6.57 10.64 -5.74
N ASP A 39 -6.86 10.12 -6.93
CA ASP A 39 -7.43 10.90 -8.02
C ASP A 39 -8.85 11.38 -7.67
N ASP A 40 -9.67 10.54 -7.01
CA ASP A 40 -10.99 10.90 -6.49
C ASP A 40 -10.94 12.02 -5.41
N LEU A 41 -9.80 12.22 -4.75
CA LEU A 41 -9.59 13.27 -3.74
C LEU A 41 -9.15 14.61 -4.35
N THR A 42 -8.67 14.63 -5.59
CA THR A 42 -8.20 15.84 -6.28
C THR A 42 -9.23 16.98 -6.28
N PRO A 43 -10.54 16.73 -6.49
CA PRO A 43 -11.54 17.80 -6.50
C PRO A 43 -11.84 18.42 -5.12
N LEU A 44 -11.42 17.77 -4.02
CA LEU A 44 -11.72 18.27 -2.67
C LEU A 44 -10.94 19.54 -2.36
N ASN A 45 -11.51 20.44 -1.57
CA ASN A 45 -10.74 21.54 -0.99
C ASN A 45 -9.94 21.05 0.24
N ASP A 46 -9.06 21.90 0.76
CA ASP A 46 -8.20 21.53 1.89
C ASP A 46 -8.97 21.20 3.18
N ASP A 47 -10.10 21.86 3.41
CA ASP A 47 -10.92 21.63 4.61
C ASP A 47 -11.65 20.30 4.54
N ASP A 48 -12.14 19.92 3.36
CA ASP A 48 -12.73 18.62 3.10
C ASP A 48 -11.68 17.52 3.20
N LEU A 49 -10.48 17.73 2.65
CA LEU A 49 -9.35 16.79 2.81
C LEU A 49 -9.01 16.57 4.29
N ARG A 50 -8.97 17.65 5.09
CA ARG A 50 -8.76 17.60 6.55
C ARG A 50 -9.92 16.92 7.29
N ARG A 51 -11.16 17.05 6.80
CA ARG A 51 -12.33 16.33 7.35
C ARG A 51 -12.18 14.83 7.10
N THR A 52 -11.86 14.39 5.89
CA THR A 52 -11.64 12.97 5.57
C THR A 52 -10.51 12.38 6.42
N ALA A 53 -9.42 13.11 6.61
CA ALA A 53 -8.34 12.68 7.51
C ALA A 53 -8.78 12.55 8.98
N ARG A 54 -9.71 13.39 9.45
CA ARG A 54 -10.30 13.27 10.79
C ARG A 54 -11.21 12.05 10.88
N ASP A 55 -12.03 11.78 9.86
CA ASP A 55 -12.91 10.61 9.80
C ASP A 55 -12.12 9.31 9.91
N LEU A 56 -11.00 9.18 9.18
CA LEU A 56 -10.10 8.04 9.30
C LEU A 56 -9.64 7.81 10.75
N ARG A 57 -9.24 8.87 11.46
CA ARG A 57 -8.83 8.76 12.87
C ARG A 57 -9.97 8.28 13.76
N TRP A 58 -11.20 8.71 13.50
CA TRP A 58 -12.38 8.23 14.23
C TRP A 58 -12.67 6.76 13.95
N ARG A 59 -12.60 6.33 12.69
CA ARG A 59 -12.79 4.93 12.29
C ARG A 59 -11.76 3.99 12.92
N VAL A 60 -10.49 4.41 12.99
CA VAL A 60 -9.45 3.67 13.75
C VAL A 60 -9.85 3.53 15.22
N LYS A 61 -10.27 4.62 15.87
CA LYS A 61 -10.69 4.61 17.28
C LYS A 61 -11.94 3.76 17.52
N ALA A 62 -12.82 3.66 16.52
CA ALA A 62 -13.99 2.79 16.54
C ALA A 62 -13.65 1.30 16.32
N GLY A 63 -12.37 0.95 16.14
CA GLY A 63 -11.90 -0.42 16.03
C GLY A 63 -11.85 -0.96 14.60
N LEU A 64 -11.99 -0.12 13.57
CA LEU A 64 -11.79 -0.60 12.19
C LEU A 64 -10.34 -1.07 11.99
N PRO A 65 -10.12 -2.22 11.34
CA PRO A 65 -8.78 -2.72 11.09
C PRO A 65 -7.97 -1.77 10.20
N LEU A 66 -6.73 -1.46 10.59
CA LEU A 66 -5.83 -0.58 9.83
C LEU A 66 -5.66 -1.01 8.38
N LYS A 67 -5.63 -2.32 8.12
CA LYS A 67 -5.51 -2.87 6.76
C LYS A 67 -6.64 -2.44 5.83
N GLN A 68 -7.85 -2.22 6.36
CA GLN A 68 -8.99 -1.74 5.57
C GLN A 68 -8.88 -0.25 5.26
N LEU A 69 -8.26 0.51 6.16
CA LEU A 69 -8.11 1.97 6.07
C LEU A 69 -6.85 2.37 5.29
N LEU A 70 -5.88 1.46 5.14
CA LEU A 70 -4.59 1.72 4.52
C LEU A 70 -4.71 2.36 3.12
N PRO A 71 -5.56 1.87 2.19
CA PRO A 71 -5.63 2.48 0.86
C PRO A 71 -6.09 3.94 0.88
N GLU A 72 -7.08 4.25 1.72
CA GLU A 72 -7.65 5.60 1.87
C GLU A 72 -6.66 6.55 2.57
N ALA A 73 -5.96 6.06 3.60
CA ALA A 73 -4.94 6.82 4.31
C ALA A 73 -3.75 7.19 3.40
N TYR A 74 -3.30 6.25 2.57
CA TYR A 74 -2.23 6.49 1.61
C TYR A 74 -2.69 7.43 0.48
N ALA A 75 -3.94 7.33 0.04
CA ALA A 75 -4.51 8.24 -0.96
C ALA A 75 -4.52 9.70 -0.47
N LEU A 76 -4.96 9.94 0.77
CA LEU A 76 -4.89 11.26 1.40
C LEU A 76 -3.46 11.78 1.54
N THR A 77 -2.51 10.89 1.86
CA THR A 77 -1.10 11.25 1.96
C THR A 77 -0.53 11.64 0.60
N MET A 78 -0.88 10.89 -0.46
CA MET A 78 -0.48 11.20 -1.84
C MET A 78 -1.05 12.56 -2.27
N GLU A 79 -2.33 12.82 -2.03
CA GLU A 79 -2.96 14.10 -2.40
C GLU A 79 -2.35 15.27 -1.61
N SER A 80 -2.04 15.05 -0.32
CA SER A 80 -1.32 16.05 0.48
C SER A 80 0.09 16.33 -0.08
N ALA A 81 0.83 15.31 -0.52
CA ALA A 81 2.13 15.48 -1.16
C ALA A 81 2.02 16.19 -2.51
N ARG A 82 0.96 15.89 -3.28
CA ARG A 82 0.67 16.55 -4.57
C ARG A 82 0.48 18.05 -4.37
N ARG A 83 -0.31 18.46 -3.38
CA ARG A 83 -0.58 19.89 -3.08
C ARG A 83 0.61 20.64 -2.50
N ASN A 84 1.27 20.04 -1.49
CA ASN A 84 2.26 20.77 -0.69
C ASN A 84 3.69 20.66 -1.23
N LEU A 85 4.00 19.56 -1.94
CA LEU A 85 5.35 19.26 -2.40
C LEU A 85 5.44 19.17 -3.94
N GLY A 86 4.31 19.20 -4.65
CA GLY A 86 4.29 18.99 -6.10
C GLY A 86 4.70 17.58 -6.51
N MET A 87 4.59 16.59 -5.61
CA MET A 87 5.06 15.22 -5.81
C MET A 87 3.90 14.24 -5.90
N VAL A 88 3.97 13.32 -6.86
CA VAL A 88 3.04 12.18 -6.99
C VAL A 88 3.83 10.90 -6.74
N TYR A 89 3.25 9.99 -5.97
CA TYR A 89 3.97 8.78 -5.57
C TYR A 89 4.05 7.80 -6.73
N TYR A 90 5.23 7.27 -6.99
CA TYR A 90 5.42 6.16 -7.91
C TYR A 90 4.85 4.87 -7.32
N PRO A 91 4.40 3.91 -8.16
CA PRO A 91 3.88 2.62 -7.67
C PRO A 91 4.83 1.90 -6.72
N VAL A 92 6.14 1.97 -6.96
CA VAL A 92 7.16 1.36 -6.09
C VAL A 92 7.26 2.01 -4.71
N GLN A 93 7.00 3.31 -4.58
CA GLN A 93 6.98 3.99 -3.28
C GLN A 93 5.78 3.53 -2.45
N LEU A 94 4.62 3.38 -3.10
CA LEU A 94 3.42 2.82 -2.46
C LEU A 94 3.64 1.38 -2.02
N MET A 95 4.16 0.54 -2.92
CA MET A 95 4.49 -0.86 -2.60
C MET A 95 5.50 -0.97 -1.46
N GLY A 96 6.51 -0.09 -1.45
CA GLY A 96 7.48 0.01 -0.37
C GLY A 96 6.81 0.38 0.96
N GLY A 97 5.96 1.41 0.96
CA GLY A 97 5.22 1.81 2.16
C GLY A 97 4.26 0.74 2.69
N ILE A 98 3.61 -0.03 1.82
CA ILE A 98 2.75 -1.17 2.21
C ILE A 98 3.56 -2.29 2.86
N ALA A 99 4.84 -2.43 2.52
CA ALA A 99 5.71 -3.51 2.98
C ALA A 99 6.40 -3.23 4.33
N LEU A 100 6.45 -1.96 4.76
CA LEU A 100 6.98 -1.52 6.06
C LEU A 100 5.99 -1.78 7.19
#